data_AF-A0A4R3U2J6-F1
#
_entry.id   AF-A0A4R3U2J6-F1
#
_cell.length_a   1.000
_cell.length_b   1.000
_cell.length_c   1.000
_cell.angle_alpha   90.00
_cell.angle_beta   90.00
_cell.angle_gamma   90.00
#
_symmetry.space_group_name_H-M   'P 1'
#
loop_
_entity.id
_entity.type
_entity.pdbx_description
1 polymer ?
#
loop_
_entity_poly.entity_id
_entity_poly.type
_entity_poly.pdbx_seq_one_letter_code
_entity_poly.pdbx_strand_id
1 'polypeptide(L)'
;MAIVGPADGPGQESFDFMLCTPDWFSSKIQDDITIGRHHVFVKQYDYPRLQAFVEAYCAECSGASWREVAEKLGRLGKWEFEDFSP
;
A
#
# COMPACT_ATOMS: atom_id res chain seq x y z
N MET A 1 5.99 -4.75 1.67
CA MET A 1 5.03 -5.79 1.27
C MET A 1 4.05 -6.04 2.40
N ALA A 2 2.76 -6.01 2.10
CA ALA A 2 1.70 -6.60 2.90
C ALA A 2 1.05 -7.73 2.08
N ILE A 3 0.68 -8.82 2.76
CA ILE A 3 -0.08 -9.92 2.16
C ILE A 3 -1.51 -9.81 2.70
N VAL A 4 -2.46 -9.59 1.80
CA VAL A 4 -3.85 -9.28 2.16
C VAL A 4 -4.79 -10.24 1.44
N GLY A 5 -5.81 -10.73 2.14
CA GLY A 5 -6.83 -11.61 1.61
C GLY A 5 -8.18 -11.38 2.28
N PRO A 6 -9.28 -11.92 1.72
CA PRO A 6 -10.61 -11.82 2.30
C PRO A 6 -10.68 -12.52 3.66
N ALA A 7 -11.52 -12.00 4.55
CA ALA A 7 -11.71 -12.57 5.89
C ALA A 7 -12.47 -13.90 5.88
N ASP A 8 -13.28 -14.14 4.86
CA ASP A 8 -14.27 -15.21 4.74
C ASP A 8 -13.94 -16.25 3.66
N GLY A 9 -12.73 -16.24 3.09
CA GLY A 9 -12.38 -17.16 2.02
C GLY A 9 -10.87 -17.38 1.81
N PRO A 10 -10.49 -18.38 1.01
CA PRO A 10 -9.11 -18.59 0.60
C PRO A 10 -8.69 -17.57 -0.47
N GLY A 11 -7.41 -17.21 -0.48
CA GLY A 11 -6.83 -16.26 -1.43
C GLY A 11 -6.07 -15.17 -0.69
N GLN A 12 -4.88 -14.84 -1.19
CA GLN A 12 -4.06 -13.75 -0.68
C GLN A 12 -3.28 -13.18 -1.84
N GLU A 13 -3.09 -11.87 -1.82
CA GLU A 13 -2.35 -11.14 -2.85
C GLU A 13 -1.33 -10.22 -2.19
N SER A 14 -0.32 -9.87 -2.97
CA SER A 14 0.76 -8.99 -2.52
C SER A 14 0.48 -7.53 -2.88
N PHE A 15 0.71 -6.65 -1.90
CA PHE A 15 0.66 -5.21 -2.05
C PHE A 15 2.00 -4.60 -1.58
N ASP A 16 2.77 -4.10 -2.53
CA ASP A 16 4.12 -3.59 -2.27
C ASP A 16 4.17 -2.07 -2.18
N PHE A 17 4.70 -1.58 -1.07
CA PHE A 17 4.92 -0.15 -0.86
C PHE A 17 6.30 0.10 -0.28
N MET A 18 6.85 1.27 -0.60
CA MET A 18 8.13 1.73 -0.10
C MET A 18 7.92 2.65 1.11
N LEU A 19 8.67 2.40 2.19
CA LEU A 19 8.69 3.31 3.33
C LEU A 19 9.67 4.45 3.07
N CYS A 20 9.22 5.68 3.24
CA CYS A 20 10.01 6.87 3.00
C CYS A 20 10.11 7.72 4.26
N THR A 21 11.31 7.88 4.78
CA THR A 21 11.56 8.98 5.73
C THR A 21 11.72 10.30 4.96
N PRO A 22 11.44 11.45 5.59
CA PRO A 22 11.68 12.76 4.98
C PRO A 22 13.11 12.90 4.45
N ASP A 23 14.10 12.48 5.24
CA ASP A 23 15.52 12.56 4.88
C ASP A 23 15.84 11.68 3.67
N TRP A 24 15.30 10.45 3.63
CA TRP A 24 15.48 9.56 2.48
C TRP A 24 14.89 10.19 1.22
N PHE A 25 13.65 10.68 1.29
CA PHE A 25 12.98 11.29 0.15
C PHE A 25 13.73 12.53 -0.34
N SER A 26 14.12 13.43 0.57
CA SER A 26 14.89 14.62 0.23
C SER A 26 16.25 14.28 -0.41
N SER A 27 16.85 13.14 -0.07
CA SER A 27 18.13 12.71 -0.66
C SER A 27 17.99 11.99 -2.01
N LYS A 28 16.78 11.53 -2.35
CA LYS A 28 16.51 10.68 -3.52
C LYS A 28 15.64 11.33 -4.58
N ILE A 29 14.89 12.37 -4.21
CA ILE A 29 14.10 13.14 -5.16
C ILE A 29 15.03 13.75 -6.23
N GLN A 30 14.69 13.53 -7.50
CA GLN A 30 15.46 14.03 -8.65
C GLN A 30 14.82 15.26 -9.27
N ASP A 31 13.48 15.24 -9.39
CA ASP A 31 12.67 16.30 -9.97
C ASP A 31 11.95 17.10 -8.89
N ASP A 32 11.65 18.37 -9.16
CA ASP A 32 10.92 19.25 -8.22
C ASP A 32 9.51 18.73 -7.87
N ILE A 33 8.93 17.87 -8.73
CA ILE A 33 7.58 17.31 -8.58
C ILE A 33 7.63 15.81 -8.89
N THR A 34 7.12 14.98 -7.97
CA THR A 34 7.04 13.53 -8.16
C THR A 34 5.73 12.96 -7.59
N ILE A 35 5.26 11.84 -8.16
CA ILE A 35 4.04 11.15 -7.73
C ILE A 35 4.40 10.15 -6.62
N GLY A 36 3.84 10.32 -5.43
CA GLY A 36 4.10 9.46 -4.26
C GLY A 36 3.29 8.15 -4.20
N ARG A 37 2.66 7.70 -5.29
CA ARG A 37 1.87 6.46 -5.31
C ARG A 37 2.77 5.29 -4.89
N HIS A 38 2.23 4.38 -4.08
CA HIS A 38 2.94 3.23 -3.48
C HIS A 38 4.11 3.60 -2.53
N HIS A 39 4.19 4.85 -2.08
CA HIS A 39 5.14 5.29 -1.06
C HIS A 39 4.39 5.69 0.23
N VAL A 40 4.78 5.11 1.35
CA VAL A 40 4.27 5.44 2.68
C VAL A 40 5.29 6.30 3.40
N PHE A 41 4.96 7.57 3.60
CA PHE A 41 5.83 8.51 4.27
C PHE A 41 5.72 8.38 5.79
N VAL A 42 6.85 8.12 6.45
CA VAL A 42 6.94 7.94 7.90
C VAL A 42 7.92 8.94 8.49
N LYS A 43 7.55 9.63 9.57
CA LYS A 43 8.46 10.59 10.22
C LYS A 43 9.72 9.91 10.76
N GLN A 44 9.52 8.75 11.38
CA GLN A 44 10.57 7.84 11.88
C GLN A 44 10.06 6.42 11.68
N TYR A 45 10.98 5.46 11.54
CA TYR A 45 10.60 4.05 11.45
C TYR A 45 10.13 3.53 12.81
N ASP A 46 8.89 3.09 12.86
CA ASP A 46 8.25 2.46 14.01
C ASP A 46 7.35 1.34 13.46
N TYR A 47 7.82 0.09 13.59
CA TYR A 47 7.14 -1.06 13.01
C TYR A 47 5.74 -1.31 13.62
N PRO A 48 5.55 -1.32 14.95
CA PRO A 48 4.21 -1.43 15.53
C PRO A 48 3.22 -0.38 15.01
N ARG A 49 3.67 0.89 14.92
CA ARG A 49 2.82 1.97 14.40
C ARG A 49 2.52 1.82 12.91
N LEU A 50 3.50 1.38 12.13
CA LEU A 50 3.32 1.09 10.71
C LEU A 50 2.34 -0.07 10.50
N GLN A 51 2.50 -1.15 11.24
CA GLN A 51 1.61 -2.32 11.16
C GLN A 51 0.17 -1.92 11.50
N ALA A 52 -0.04 -1.21 12.60
CA ALA A 52 -1.37 -0.74 12.99
C ALA A 52 -2.00 0.19 11.94
N PHE A 53 -1.20 1.04 11.30
CA PHE A 53 -1.65 1.88 10.19
C PHE A 53 -2.10 1.05 8.98
N VAL A 54 -1.30 0.05 8.57
CA VAL A 54 -1.64 -0.82 7.43
C VAL A 54 -2.89 -1.66 7.72
N GLU A 55 -3.01 -2.22 8.93
CA GLU A 55 -4.19 -2.96 9.38
C GLU A 55 -5.44 -2.09 9.34
N ALA A 56 -5.38 -0.86 9.86
CA ALA A 56 -6.48 0.08 9.83
C ALA A 56 -6.88 0.44 8.38
N TYR A 57 -5.90 0.72 7.51
CA TYR A 57 -6.15 0.99 6.10
C TYR A 57 -6.84 -0.19 5.40
N CYS A 58 -6.39 -1.43 5.69
CA CYS A 58 -7.01 -2.64 5.13
C CYS A 58 -8.45 -2.81 5.61
N ALA A 59 -8.72 -2.54 6.89
CA ALA A 59 -10.07 -2.63 7.47
C ALA A 59 -11.06 -1.63 6.85
N GLU A 60 -10.58 -0.48 6.37
CA GLU A 60 -11.38 0.52 5.65
C GLU A 60 -11.68 0.12 4.19
N CYS A 61 -10.94 -0.86 3.64
CA CYS A 61 -11.10 -1.32 2.26
C CYS A 61 -12.17 -2.43 2.16
N SER A 62 -13.43 -2.05 1.97
CA SER A 62 -14.54 -2.98 1.70
C SER A 62 -15.10 -2.81 0.28
N GLY A 63 -15.78 -3.82 -0.27
CA GLY A 63 -16.34 -3.76 -1.63
C GLY A 63 -17.26 -4.95 -1.91
N ALA A 64 -18.01 -4.88 -3.00
CA ALA A 64 -18.89 -5.98 -3.43
C ALA A 64 -18.13 -7.13 -4.11
N SER A 65 -16.88 -6.88 -4.48
CA SER A 65 -15.98 -7.87 -5.09
C SER A 65 -14.56 -7.71 -4.54
N TRP A 66 -13.78 -8.78 -4.64
CA TRP A 66 -12.35 -8.74 -4.32
C TRP A 66 -11.61 -7.68 -5.15
N ARG A 67 -11.96 -7.55 -6.44
CA ARG A 67 -11.36 -6.54 -7.32
C ARG A 67 -11.55 -5.12 -6.80
N GLU A 68 -12.75 -4.77 -6.32
CA GLU A 68 -12.99 -3.45 -5.73
C GLU A 68 -12.16 -3.20 -4.47
N VAL A 69 -11.95 -4.23 -3.65
CA VAL A 69 -11.08 -4.17 -2.46
C VAL A 69 -9.63 -4.00 -2.87
N ALA A 70 -9.15 -4.82 -3.80
CA ALA A 70 -7.78 -4.78 -4.32
C ALA A 70 -7.45 -3.44 -4.99
N GLU A 71 -8.39 -2.83 -5.73
CA GLU A 71 -8.22 -1.49 -6.31
C GLU A 71 -8.08 -0.39 -5.24
N LYS A 72 -8.72 -0.54 -4.06
CA LYS A 72 -8.56 0.38 -2.92
C LYS A 72 -7.23 0.18 -2.19
N LEU A 73 -6.84 -1.08 -1.97
CA LEU A 73 -5.53 -1.46 -1.43
C LEU A 73 -4.38 -1.04 -2.36
N GLY A 74 -4.62 -1.10 -3.68
CA GLY A 74 -3.71 -0.65 -4.75
C GLY A 74 -3.26 0.81 -4.64
N ARG A 75 -4.03 1.64 -3.93
CA ARG A 75 -3.65 3.04 -3.65
C ARG A 75 -2.56 3.14 -2.60
N LEU A 76 -2.54 2.19 -1.64
CA LEU A 76 -1.51 2.10 -0.60
C LEU A 76 -0.24 1.44 -1.15
N GLY A 77 -0.39 0.26 -1.76
CA GLY A 77 0.72 -0.53 -2.27
C GLY A 77 0.43 -1.09 -3.65
N LYS A 78 1.47 -1.24 -4.47
CA LYS A 78 1.39 -1.79 -5.80
C LYS A 78 0.83 -3.20 -5.74
N TRP A 79 -0.33 -3.37 -6.37
CA TRP A 79 -0.97 -4.66 -6.53
C TRP A 79 -0.32 -5.45 -7.67
N GLU A 80 -0.19 -6.77 -7.53
CA GLU A 80 0.45 -7.61 -8.56
C GLU A 80 -0.33 -7.65 -9.90
N PHE A 81 -1.64 -7.40 -9.86
CA PHE A 81 -2.50 -7.28 -11.05
C PHE A 81 -2.94 -5.83 -11.34
N GLU A 82 -2.26 -4.83 -10.75
CA GLU A 82 -2.54 -3.42 -11.01
C GLU A 82 -2.43 -3.11 -12.51
N ASP A 83 -3.44 -2.41 -13.04
CA ASP A 83 -3.57 -2.04 -14.46
C ASP A 83 -3.58 -3.24 -15.44
N PHE A 84 -3.80 -4.47 -14.95
CA PHE A 84 -4.02 -5.62 -15.81
C PHE A 84 -5.37 -5.52 -16.52
N SER A 85 -5.34 -5.44 -17.85
CA SER A 85 -6.49 -5.64 -18.72
C SER A 85 -6.38 -7.01 -19.38
N PRO A 86 -7.44 -7.84 -19.38
CA PRO A 86 -7.47 -9.11 -20.09
C PRO A 86 -7.39 -8.92 -21.61
#